data_AF-A0AAT9H4U4-F1
#
_entry.id   AF-A0AAT9H4U4-F1
#
_cell.length_a   1.000
_cell.length_b   1.000
_cell.length_c   1.000
_cell.angle_alpha   90.00
_cell.angle_beta   90.00
_cell.angle_gamma   90.00
#
_symmetry.space_group_name_H-M   'P 1'
#
loop_
_entity.id
_entity.type
_entity.pdbx_description
1 polymer ?
#
loop_
_entity_poly.entity_id
_entity_poly.type
_entity_poly.pdbx_seq_one_letter_code
_entity_poly.pdbx_strand_id
1 'polypeptide(L)' 'MKTSKYTKFAVILLVIVFLLLSIISCSVHTHSTPSGKIPPGQAKKISGSKSAKAYAPGQQKKQ' A
#
# COMPACT_ATOMS: atom_id res chain seq x y z
N MET A 1 -42.96 -24.87 -5.03
CA MET A 1 -41.48 -24.94 -4.86
C MET A 1 -40.75 -23.85 -5.66
N LYS A 2 -40.98 -22.56 -5.42
CA LYS A 2 -40.22 -21.45 -6.05
C LYS A 2 -39.17 -20.82 -5.13
N THR A 3 -39.29 -21.04 -3.82
CA THR A 3 -38.43 -20.49 -2.77
C THR A 3 -36.96 -20.84 -2.97
N SER A 4 -36.64 -22.08 -3.37
CA SER A 4 -35.26 -22.56 -3.56
C SER A 4 -34.43 -21.75 -4.55
N LYS A 5 -35.04 -21.20 -5.62
CA LYS A 5 -34.29 -20.40 -6.61
C LYS A 5 -33.83 -19.07 -5.99
N TYR A 6 -34.73 -18.40 -5.27
CA TYR A 6 -34.42 -17.15 -4.58
C TYR A 6 -33.42 -17.35 -3.44
N THR A 7 -33.49 -18.47 -2.71
CA THR A 7 -32.49 -18.78 -1.67
C THR A 7 -31.10 -18.98 -2.28
N LYS A 8 -30.99 -19.68 -3.42
CA LYS A 8 -29.70 -19.83 -4.13
C LYS A 8 -29.13 -18.49 -4.59
N PHE A 9 -29.98 -17.63 -5.18
CA PHE A 9 -29.56 -16.28 -5.57
C PHE A 9 -29.15 -15.42 -4.36
N ALA A 10 -29.88 -15.49 -3.25
CA ALA A 10 -29.55 -14.77 -2.02
C ALA A 10 -28.20 -15.22 -1.42
N VAL A 11 -27.92 -16.53 -1.41
CA VAL A 11 -26.64 -17.07 -0.94
C VAL A 11 -25.48 -16.61 -1.83
N ILE A 12 -25.65 -16.65 -3.16
CA ILE A 12 -24.63 -16.17 -4.10
C ILE A 12 -24.34 -14.68 -3.89
N LEU A 13 -25.39 -13.87 -3.73
CA LEU A 13 -25.25 -12.43 -3.50
C LEU A 13 -24.51 -12.13 -2.19
N LEU A 14 -24.82 -12.85 -1.12
CA LEU A 14 -24.15 -12.71 0.18
C LEU A 14 -22.65 -13.01 0.08
N VAL A 15 -22.26 -14.09 -0.61
CA VAL A 15 -20.85 -14.46 -0.82
C VAL A 15 -20.09 -13.38 -1.61
N ILE A 16 -20.71 -12.82 -2.65
CA ILE A 16 -20.11 -11.74 -3.46
C ILE A 16 -19.85 -10.50 -2.60
N VAL A 17 -20.83 -10.09 -1.79
CA VAL A 17 -20.71 -8.93 -0.90
C VAL A 17 -19.57 -9.14 0.12
N PHE A 18 -19.47 -10.33 0.69
CA PHE A 18 -18.39 -10.67 1.64
C PHE A 18 -16.99 -10.59 1.00
N LEU A 19 -16.84 -11.07 -0.23
CA LEU A 19 -15.57 -10.98 -0.98
C LEU A 19 -15.18 -9.53 -1.26
N LEU A 20 -16.14 -8.69 -1.66
CA LEU A 20 -15.88 -7.27 -1.93
C LEU A 20 -15.44 -6.51 -0.66
N LEU A 21 -16.07 -6.76 0.48
CA LEU A 21 -15.69 -6.16 1.76
C LEU A 21 -14.29 -6.57 2.22
N SER A 22 -13.89 -7.81 1.94
CA SER A 22 -12.58 -8.35 2.34
C SER A 22 -11.41 -7.64 1.65
N ILE A 23 -11.59 -7.17 0.40
CA ILE A 23 -10.55 -6.47 -0.36
C ILE A 23 -10.34 -5.04 0.16
N ILE A 24 -11.39 -4.38 0.66
CA ILE A 24 -11.33 -3.01 1.18
C ILE A 24 -10.49 -2.94 2.47
N SER A 25 -10.40 -4.03 3.24
CA SER A 25 -9.65 -4.06 4.51
C SER A 25 -8.12 -4.04 4.35
N CYS A 26 -7.59 -4.11 3.13
CA CYS A 26 -6.15 -3.96 2.87
C CYS A 26 -5.72 -2.48 3.00
N SER A 27 -5.74 -1.94 4.21
CA SER A 27 -5.17 -0.64 4.53
C SER A 27 -3.65 -0.78 4.71
N VAL A 28 -2.87 -0.32 3.74
CA VAL A 28 -1.42 -0.13 3.91
C VAL A 28 -1.22 1.06 4.83
N HIS A 29 -0.81 0.80 6.07
CA HIS A 29 -0.38 1.84 6.98
C HIS A 29 0.99 2.37 6.51
N THR A 30 0.99 3.38 5.65
CA THR A 30 2.23 4.07 5.30
C THR A 30 2.64 4.92 6.50
N HIS A 31 3.62 4.45 7.26
CA HIS A 31 4.35 5.28 8.23
C HIS A 31 5.14 6.35 7.45
N SER A 32 4.47 7.43 7.05
CA SER A 32 5.15 8.67 6.66
C SER A 32 5.68 9.31 7.93
N THR A 33 6.99 9.25 8.11
CA THR A 33 7.67 9.97 9.19
C THR A 33 7.31 11.47 9.10
N PRO A 34 6.96 12.17 10.21
CA PRO A 34 6.44 13.55 10.18
C PRO A 34 7.44 14.59 9.65
N SER A 35 8.71 14.23 9.59
CA SER A 35 9.72 15.05 8.94
C SER A 35 9.56 14.83 7.43
N GLY A 36 9.18 15.84 6.67
CA GLY A 36 9.16 15.86 5.18
C GLY A 36 10.53 15.63 4.52
N LYS A 37 11.43 14.91 5.20
CA LYS A 37 12.72 14.43 4.74
C LYS A 37 12.52 13.01 4.27
N ILE A 38 12.67 12.84 2.97
CA ILE A 38 12.66 11.55 2.30
C ILE A 38 13.76 10.69 2.95
N PRO A 39 13.45 9.48 3.46
CA PRO A 39 14.48 8.63 4.06
C PRO A 39 15.58 8.35 3.03
N PRO A 40 16.85 8.27 3.44
CA PRO A 40 18.00 8.21 2.54
C PRO A 40 17.92 7.04 1.55
N GLY A 41 17.28 5.93 1.92
CA GLY A 41 17.01 4.81 1.04
C GLY A 41 16.03 5.14 -0.10
N GLN A 42 15.00 5.95 0.15
CA GLN A 42 14.09 6.45 -0.88
C GLN A 42 14.74 7.54 -1.72
N ALA A 43 15.49 8.47 -1.11
CA ALA A 43 16.22 9.51 -1.84
C ALA A 43 17.23 8.91 -2.83
N LYS A 44 17.93 7.83 -2.45
CA LYS A 44 18.82 7.09 -3.35
C LYS A 44 18.07 6.47 -4.53
N LYS A 45 16.91 5.85 -4.28
CA LYS A 45 16.08 5.24 -5.34
C LYS A 45 15.58 6.28 -6.34
N ILE A 46 15.15 7.45 -5.86
CA ILE A 46 14.67 8.56 -6.70
C ILE A 46 15.81 9.16 -7.52
N SER A 47 17.01 9.31 -6.94
CA SER A 47 18.13 9.94 -7.64
C SER A 47 18.84 9.03 -8.65
N GLY A 48 18.50 7.74 -8.74
CA GLY A 48 19.13 6.79 -9.66
C GLY A 48 20.63 6.57 -9.41
N SER A 49 21.17 7.01 -8.27
CA SER A 49 22.59 6.99 -7.98
C SER A 49 23.02 5.63 -7.41
N LYS A 50 24.11 5.07 -7.97
CA LYS A 50 24.64 3.75 -7.58
C LYS A 50 25.07 3.71 -6.09
N SER A 51 25.42 4.85 -5.49
CA SER A 51 25.96 4.95 -4.13
C SER A 51 25.14 5.85 -3.20
N ALA A 52 24.95 5.40 -1.95
CA ALA A 52 24.20 6.12 -0.91
C ALA A 52 25.05 7.17 -0.17
N LYS A 53 26.37 7.21 -0.41
CA LYS A 53 27.31 8.06 0.34
C LYS A 53 26.93 9.55 0.31
N ALA A 54 26.41 10.05 -0.80
CA ALA A 54 26.03 11.45 -0.94
C ALA A 54 24.76 11.86 -0.14
N TYR A 55 24.00 10.89 0.38
CA TYR A 55 22.78 11.12 1.16
C TYR A 55 22.94 10.73 2.63
N ALA A 56 24.14 10.29 3.04
CA ALA A 56 24.42 9.95 4.43
C ALA A 56 24.50 11.23 5.28
N PRO A 57 23.87 11.25 6.47
CA PRO A 57 23.93 12.39 7.37
C PRO A 57 25.39 12.69 7.77
N GLY A 58 25.84 13.93 7.55
CA GLY A 58 27.22 14.37 7.82
C GLY A 58 28.16 14.39 6.60
N GLN A 59 27.73 13.93 5.42
CA GLN A 59 28.50 14.07 4.18
C GLN A 59 28.13 15.40 3.50
N GLN A 60 29.09 16.32 3.38
CA GLN A 60 28.90 17.50 2.52
C GLN A 60 28.87 17.06 1.06
N LYS A 61 27.75 17.35 0.39
CA LYS A 61 27.61 17.19 -1.06
C LYS A 61 28.57 18.17 -1.73
N LYS A 62 29.77 17.71 -2.12
CA LYS A 62 30.62 18.48 -3.03
C LYS A 62 29.90 18.50 -4.39
N GLN A 63 29.49 19.70 -4.80
CA GLN A 63 29.07 19.95 -6.19
C GLN A 63 30.28 19.90 -7.11
#